data_AF-A0A1H8QE38-F1
#
_entry.id   AF-A0A1H8QE38-F1
#
_cell.length_a   1.000
_cell.length_b   1.000
_cell.length_c   1.000
_cell.angle_alpha   90.00
_cell.angle_beta   90.00
_cell.angle_gamma   90.00
#
_symmetry.space_group_name_H-M   'P 1'
#
loop_
_entity.id
_entity.type
_entity.pdbx_description
1 polymer ?
#
loop_
_entity_poly.entity_id
_entity_poly.type
_entity_poly.pdbx_seq_one_letter_code
_entity_poly.pdbx_strand_id
1 'polypeptide(L)'
;MKVVLEDGTVIDCGGYKALDTGLVLTEDPKRKHVVGFVPHDRLRFVLPDDALGEGEHGDGTAGFVPDDERQRRIDELEAQVAALEAQIAELATERTATAGSETSESGESEPEDLTVIDGIGPKYAERLTAAGITTFRALRAADVVDVAEATGVSEERAAEWIDATRTARGDRETDDRAASEESERTSTEESDDEERQEEATS
;
A
#
# COMPACT_ATOMS: atom_id res chain seq x y z
N MET A 1 3.53 4.51 34.72
CA MET A 1 3.78 3.79 33.44
C MET A 1 2.87 4.37 32.38
N LYS A 2 3.29 4.38 31.11
CA LYS A 2 2.49 4.95 30.01
C LYS A 2 2.29 3.95 28.89
N VAL A 3 1.08 3.90 28.35
CA VAL A 3 0.73 3.06 27.20
C VAL A 3 0.46 3.96 26.01
N VAL A 4 1.13 3.69 24.89
CA VAL A 4 0.99 4.48 23.66
C VAL A 4 0.29 3.65 22.60
N LEU A 5 -0.76 4.23 22.05
CA LEU A 5 -1.56 3.62 21.00
C LEU A 5 -1.03 4.01 19.62
N GLU A 6 -1.46 3.28 18.58
CA GLU A 6 -1.10 3.57 17.19
C GLU A 6 -1.57 4.95 16.71
N ASP A 7 -2.69 5.44 17.24
CA ASP A 7 -3.24 6.77 16.95
C ASP A 7 -2.50 7.92 17.66
N GLY A 8 -1.47 7.60 18.44
CA GLY A 8 -0.69 8.58 19.20
C GLY A 8 -1.29 8.92 20.56
N THR A 9 -2.41 8.31 20.96
CA THR A 9 -2.98 8.48 22.31
C THR A 9 -2.06 7.88 23.36
N VAL A 10 -1.82 8.64 24.43
CA VAL A 10 -1.01 8.21 25.59
C VAL A 10 -1.92 8.05 26.81
N ILE A 11 -1.87 6.89 27.45
CA ILE A 11 -2.65 6.57 28.65
C ILE A 11 -1.71 6.33 29.83
N ASP A 12 -1.81 7.18 30.85
CA ASP A 12 -1.13 6.98 32.13
C ASP A 12 -1.85 5.89 32.95
N CYS A 13 -1.09 4.88 33.39
CA CYS A 13 -1.60 3.80 34.23
C CYS A 13 -0.58 3.40 35.31
N GLY A 14 -1.10 2.93 36.45
CA GLY A 14 -0.26 2.43 37.56
C GLY A 14 0.17 0.98 37.37
N GLY A 15 -0.55 0.20 36.55
CA GLY A 15 -0.20 -1.17 36.21
C GLY A 15 -0.94 -1.66 34.98
N TYR A 16 -0.47 -2.77 34.40
CA TYR A 16 -1.15 -3.43 33.29
C TYR A 16 -1.12 -4.95 33.44
N LYS A 17 -2.09 -5.62 32.81
CA LYS A 17 -2.11 -7.07 32.62
C LYS A 17 -2.26 -7.38 31.15
N ALA A 18 -1.26 -8.05 30.58
CA ALA A 18 -1.32 -8.54 29.21
C ALA A 18 -2.24 -9.77 29.12
N LEU A 19 -3.09 -9.76 28.11
CA LEU A 19 -3.94 -10.85 27.65
C LEU A 19 -3.60 -11.10 26.17
N ASP A 20 -3.97 -12.27 25.66
CA ASP A 20 -3.76 -12.60 24.24
C ASP A 20 -4.50 -11.63 23.30
N THR A 21 -5.59 -11.02 23.78
CA THR A 21 -6.43 -10.08 23.04
C THR A 21 -6.01 -8.61 23.20
N GLY A 22 -5.11 -8.30 24.14
CA GLY A 22 -4.74 -6.91 24.44
C GLY A 22 -4.29 -6.68 25.88
N LEU A 23 -4.32 -5.43 26.30
CA LEU A 23 -3.77 -4.95 27.57
C LEU A 23 -4.89 -4.42 28.47
N VAL A 24 -5.04 -4.98 29.66
CA VAL A 24 -5.93 -4.42 30.69
C VAL A 24 -5.14 -3.44 31.54
N LEU A 25 -5.58 -2.18 31.59
CA LEU A 25 -4.95 -1.11 32.37
C LEU A 25 -5.56 -1.04 33.77
N THR A 26 -4.71 -0.84 34.77
CA THR A 26 -5.10 -0.72 36.18
C THR A 26 -4.55 0.57 36.79
N GLU A 27 -5.33 1.13 37.71
CA GLU A 27 -5.01 2.39 38.40
C GLU A 27 -3.83 2.22 39.36
N ASP A 28 -3.79 1.09 40.06
CA ASP A 28 -2.78 0.78 41.06
C ASP A 28 -2.20 -0.63 40.86
N PRO A 29 -0.89 -0.83 41.06
CA PRO A 29 -0.29 -2.16 41.03
C PRO A 29 -0.80 -3.06 42.17
N LYS A 30 -1.34 -2.46 43.25
CA LYS A 30 -1.87 -3.19 44.43
C LYS A 30 -3.38 -3.38 44.40
N ARG A 31 -4.14 -2.46 43.80
CA ARG A 31 -5.59 -2.55 43.70
C ARG A 31 -5.96 -2.78 42.25
N LYS A 32 -6.55 -3.94 41.95
CA LYS A 32 -6.97 -4.37 40.61
C LYS A 32 -8.19 -3.58 40.08
N HIS A 33 -8.24 -2.28 40.31
CA HIS A 33 -9.25 -1.43 39.70
C HIS A 33 -8.92 -1.27 38.23
N VAL A 34 -9.78 -1.80 37.36
CA VAL A 34 -9.59 -1.77 35.91
C VAL A 34 -10.06 -0.42 35.40
N VAL A 35 -9.13 0.33 34.80
CA VAL A 35 -9.37 1.68 34.26
C VAL A 35 -9.72 1.61 32.77
N GLY A 36 -9.23 0.59 32.07
CA GLY A 36 -9.50 0.43 30.65
C GLY A 36 -8.91 -0.83 30.05
N PHE A 37 -9.25 -1.07 28.78
CA PHE A 37 -8.71 -2.15 27.96
C PHE A 37 -8.21 -1.58 26.63
N VAL A 38 -7.00 -1.97 26.24
CA VAL A 38 -6.36 -1.58 24.98
C VAL A 38 -6.22 -2.84 24.13
N PRO A 39 -6.97 -2.97 23.02
CA PRO A 39 -6.80 -4.08 22.07
C PRO A 39 -5.38 -4.14 21.51
N HIS A 40 -4.90 -5.33 21.19
CA HIS A 40 -3.56 -5.51 20.64
C HIS A 40 -3.33 -4.84 19.28
N ASP A 41 -4.38 -4.64 18.47
CA ASP A 41 -4.35 -3.94 17.18
C ASP A 41 -4.12 -2.44 17.34
N ARG A 42 -4.39 -1.89 18.53
CA ARG A 42 -4.17 -0.47 18.81
C ARG A 42 -2.93 -0.23 19.66
N LEU A 43 -2.29 -1.28 20.16
CA LEU A 43 -1.17 -1.17 21.08
C LEU A 43 0.12 -1.03 20.29
N ARG A 44 0.78 0.12 20.40
CA ARG A 44 2.10 0.33 19.79
C ARG A 44 3.24 -0.05 20.73
N PHE A 45 3.24 0.48 21.94
CA PHE A 45 4.25 0.17 22.96
C PHE A 45 3.82 0.56 24.39
N VAL A 46 4.43 -0.09 25.39
CA VAL A 46 4.27 0.22 26.82
C VAL A 46 5.61 0.69 27.38
N LEU A 47 5.65 1.88 27.97
CA LEU A 47 6.85 2.42 28.59
C LEU A 47 6.74 2.32 30.12
N PRO A 48 7.72 1.69 30.80
CA PRO A 48 7.85 1.81 32.24
C PRO A 48 8.15 3.27 32.62
N ASP A 49 7.72 3.67 33.82
CA ASP A 49 7.90 5.04 34.29
C ASP A 49 9.38 5.45 34.29
N ASP A 50 10.26 4.52 34.66
CA ASP A 50 11.72 4.72 34.70
C ASP A 50 12.37 4.83 33.30
N ALA A 51 11.71 4.39 32.22
CA ALA A 51 12.20 4.60 30.85
C ALA A 51 11.93 6.03 30.37
N LEU A 52 10.97 6.71 30.99
CA LEU A 52 10.77 8.15 30.88
C LEU A 52 11.46 8.79 32.08
N GLY A 53 12.79 8.67 32.16
CA GLY A 53 13.59 9.22 33.26
C GLY A 53 13.04 10.59 33.66
N GLU A 54 12.79 10.74 34.97
CA GLU A 54 12.08 11.86 35.59
C GLU A 54 12.65 13.20 35.10
N GLY A 55 12.10 13.70 33.99
CA GLY A 55 12.25 15.07 33.56
C GLY A 55 11.32 15.92 34.39
N GLU A 56 11.63 16.10 35.68
CA GLU A 56 11.18 17.28 36.40
C GLU A 56 11.66 18.50 35.59
N HIS A 57 10.77 19.05 34.76
CA HIS A 57 11.00 20.24 33.92
C HIS A 57 12.36 20.27 33.19
N GLY A 58 12.62 19.25 32.37
CA GLY A 58 13.75 19.23 31.44
C GLY A 58 13.29 19.57 30.03
N ASP A 59 13.71 20.73 29.54
CA ASP A 59 13.78 21.14 28.14
C ASP A 59 13.87 19.95 27.16
N GLY A 60 12.95 19.91 26.19
CA GLY A 60 12.75 18.81 25.26
C GLY A 60 13.92 18.62 24.32
N THR A 61 15.00 18.00 24.78
CA THR A 61 16.15 17.61 23.95
C THR A 61 15.92 16.28 23.23
N ALA A 62 14.74 16.14 22.62
CA ALA A 62 14.57 15.33 21.42
C ALA A 62 14.57 16.30 20.23
N GLY A 63 15.76 16.72 19.79
CA GLY A 63 15.91 17.54 18.59
C GLY A 63 15.31 18.94 18.66
N PHE A 64 15.39 19.65 19.80
CA PHE A 64 15.07 21.07 19.85
C PHE A 64 16.10 21.85 19.04
N VAL A 65 15.80 22.05 17.76
CA VAL A 65 16.42 23.12 16.98
C VAL A 65 15.91 24.42 17.59
N PRO A 66 16.79 25.31 18.11
CA PRO A 66 16.38 26.60 18.65
C PRO A 66 15.45 27.32 17.69
N ASP A 67 14.45 28.03 18.21
CA ASP A 67 13.46 28.72 17.39
C ASP A 67 14.12 29.67 16.38
N ASP A 68 15.22 30.33 16.78
CA ASP A 68 16.04 31.16 15.89
C ASP A 68 16.67 30.40 14.71
N GLU A 69 17.16 29.17 14.94
CA GLU A 69 17.78 28.35 13.89
C GLU A 69 16.71 27.76 12.96
N ARG A 70 15.55 27.39 13.52
CA ARG A 70 14.39 26.98 12.74
C ARG A 70 13.90 28.14 11.87
N GLN A 71 13.80 29.34 12.43
CA GLN A 71 13.35 30.52 11.71
C GLN A 71 14.31 30.89 10.59
N ARG A 72 15.64 30.83 10.83
CA ARG A 72 16.64 31.04 9.77
C ARG A 72 16.50 30.06 8.60
N ARG A 73 16.23 28.78 8.88
CA ARG A 73 15.98 27.78 7.82
C ARG A 73 14.70 28.07 7.05
N ILE A 74 13.65 28.54 7.74
CA ILE A 74 12.40 28.97 7.10
C ILE A 74 12.67 30.15 6.18
N ASP A 75 13.32 31.21 6.67
CA ASP A 75 13.63 32.41 5.88
C ASP A 75 14.50 32.07 4.66
N GLU A 76 15.47 31.16 4.82
CA GLU A 76 16.30 30.66 3.71
C GLU A 76 15.47 29.87 2.69
N LEU A 77 14.60 28.97 3.14
CA LEU A 77 13.72 28.20 2.26
C LEU A 77 12.73 29.11 1.52
N GLU A 78 12.16 30.11 2.19
CA GLU A 78 11.27 31.10 1.57
C GLU A 78 12.01 31.90 0.48
N ALA A 79 13.27 32.27 0.71
CA ALA A 79 14.11 32.91 -0.30
C ALA A 79 14.41 31.97 -1.49
N GLN A 80 14.68 30.69 -1.23
CA GLN A 80 14.87 29.68 -2.28
C GLN A 80 13.59 29.47 -3.10
N VAL A 81 12.43 29.41 -2.45
CA VAL A 81 11.12 29.31 -3.13
C VAL A 81 10.89 30.52 -4.03
N ALA A 82 11.10 31.74 -3.52
CA ALA A 82 10.93 32.95 -4.32
C ALA A 82 11.88 32.98 -5.54
N ALA A 83 13.13 32.51 -5.39
CA ALA A 83 14.08 32.41 -6.49
C ALA A 83 13.69 31.35 -7.54
N LEU A 84 13.13 30.22 -7.10
CA LEU A 84 12.63 29.16 -7.99
C LEU A 84 11.35 29.60 -8.72
N GLU A 85 10.44 30.29 -8.04
CA GLU A 85 9.23 30.85 -8.64
C GLU A 85 9.56 31.88 -9.74
N ALA A 86 10.58 32.72 -9.51
CA ALA A 86 11.07 33.64 -10.53
C ALA A 86 11.65 32.91 -11.75
N GLN A 87 12.45 31.86 -11.53
CA GLN A 87 12.99 31.01 -12.61
C GLN A 87 11.87 30.30 -13.38
N ILE A 88 10.83 29.82 -12.70
CA ILE A 88 9.66 29.20 -13.35
C ILE A 88 8.92 30.24 -14.20
N ALA A 89 8.73 31.46 -13.71
CA ALA A 89 8.07 32.52 -14.45
C ALA A 89 8.85 32.93 -15.71
N GLU A 90 10.19 33.02 -15.62
CA GLU A 90 11.07 33.26 -16.76
C GLU A 90 10.98 32.12 -17.78
N LEU A 91 11.17 30.86 -17.35
CA LEU A 91 11.04 29.70 -18.23
C LEU A 91 9.64 29.57 -18.83
N ALA A 92 8.58 29.96 -18.12
CA ALA A 92 7.22 29.94 -18.62
C ALA A 92 6.99 31.03 -19.68
N THR A 93 7.59 32.22 -19.54
CA THR A 93 7.53 33.28 -20.56
C THR A 93 8.34 32.93 -21.80
N GLU A 94 9.51 32.31 -21.64
CA GLU A 94 10.31 31.77 -22.75
C GLU A 94 9.60 30.62 -23.47
N ARG A 95 8.98 29.70 -22.71
CA ARG A 95 8.19 28.60 -23.27
C ARG A 95 6.92 29.11 -23.93
N THR A 96 6.21 30.10 -23.41
CA THR A 96 4.99 30.63 -24.05
C THR A 96 5.29 31.46 -25.30
N ALA A 97 6.44 32.15 -25.36
CA ALA A 97 6.91 32.81 -26.57
C ALA A 97 7.30 31.81 -27.67
N THR A 98 7.74 30.60 -27.29
CA THR A 98 8.07 29.50 -28.21
C THR A 98 6.87 28.55 -28.47
N ALA A 99 5.91 28.47 -27.55
CA ALA A 99 4.76 27.55 -27.55
C ALA A 99 3.45 28.18 -28.03
N GLY A 100 3.49 29.41 -28.55
CA GLY A 100 2.40 29.95 -29.36
C GLY A 100 2.13 29.17 -30.66
N SER A 101 2.90 28.13 -30.96
CA SER A 101 2.79 27.32 -32.17
C SER A 101 2.44 25.85 -31.95
N GLU A 102 2.08 25.37 -30.76
CA GLU A 102 1.65 23.96 -30.59
C GLU A 102 0.50 23.85 -29.59
N THR A 103 -0.64 24.45 -29.97
CA THR A 103 -1.95 23.91 -29.55
C THR A 103 -2.24 22.71 -30.45
N SER A 104 -2.61 21.59 -29.84
CA SER A 104 -3.12 20.37 -30.47
C SER A 104 -2.07 19.41 -31.04
N GLU A 105 -1.49 18.60 -30.16
CA GLU A 105 -1.24 17.21 -30.51
C GLU A 105 -1.90 16.33 -29.43
N SER A 106 -3.11 15.87 -29.74
CA SER A 106 -3.48 14.50 -29.39
C SER A 106 -2.32 13.64 -29.86
N GLY A 107 -1.38 13.35 -28.95
CA GLY A 107 -0.21 12.56 -29.30
C GLY A 107 -0.72 11.24 -29.85
N GLU A 108 -0.59 11.07 -31.17
CA GLU A 108 -0.55 9.78 -31.83
C GLU A 108 0.67 9.07 -31.26
N SER A 109 0.49 8.58 -30.03
CA SER A 109 1.40 7.66 -29.41
C SER A 109 1.30 6.41 -30.29
N GLU A 110 2.41 6.00 -30.88
CA GLU A 110 2.46 4.83 -31.75
C GLU A 110 1.74 3.67 -31.06
N PRO A 111 0.93 2.88 -31.78
CA PRO A 111 0.21 1.76 -31.18
C PRO A 111 1.23 0.82 -30.52
N GLU A 112 1.10 0.66 -29.20
CA GLU A 112 1.97 -0.18 -28.41
C GLU A 112 1.40 -1.61 -28.40
N ASP A 113 2.28 -2.59 -28.32
CA ASP A 113 1.87 -3.99 -28.24
C ASP A 113 1.36 -4.33 -26.84
N LEU A 114 0.04 -4.27 -26.67
CA LEU A 114 -0.63 -4.61 -25.41
C LEU A 114 -0.56 -6.11 -25.08
N THR A 115 -0.14 -6.97 -26.01
CA THR A 115 -0.01 -8.42 -25.77
C THR A 115 1.16 -8.79 -24.86
N VAL A 116 2.00 -7.80 -24.51
CA VAL A 116 3.08 -7.94 -23.52
C VAL A 116 2.52 -8.12 -22.10
N ILE A 117 1.28 -7.71 -21.84
CA ILE A 117 0.63 -7.88 -20.54
C ILE A 117 0.10 -9.30 -20.41
N ASP A 118 0.45 -9.98 -19.32
CA ASP A 118 -0.02 -11.33 -19.03
C ASP A 118 -1.57 -11.38 -18.99
N GLY A 119 -2.13 -12.36 -19.70
CA GLY A 119 -3.57 -12.49 -19.89
C GLY A 119 -4.17 -11.65 -21.02
N ILE A 120 -3.46 -10.69 -21.63
CA ILE A 120 -3.92 -9.97 -22.83
C ILE A 120 -3.46 -10.71 -24.09
N GLY A 121 -4.29 -11.64 -24.56
CA GLY A 121 -4.10 -12.27 -25.87
C GLY A 121 -4.46 -11.35 -27.06
N PRO A 122 -4.11 -11.75 -28.30
CA PRO A 122 -4.36 -10.95 -29.51
C PRO A 122 -5.85 -10.57 -29.69
N LYS A 123 -6.77 -11.45 -29.29
CA LYS A 123 -8.22 -11.16 -29.33
C LYS A 123 -8.64 -10.03 -28.39
N TYR A 124 -8.02 -9.95 -27.21
CA TYR A 124 -8.34 -8.90 -26.24
C TYR A 124 -7.67 -7.59 -26.65
N ALA A 125 -6.45 -7.64 -27.19
CA ALA A 125 -5.77 -6.48 -27.77
C ALA A 125 -6.56 -5.85 -28.92
N GLU A 126 -7.16 -6.65 -29.81
CA GLU A 126 -8.05 -6.17 -30.87
C GLU A 126 -9.28 -5.45 -30.31
N ARG A 127 -9.88 -5.97 -29.24
CA ARG A 127 -11.04 -5.34 -28.58
C ARG A 127 -10.68 -4.03 -27.89
N LEU A 128 -9.53 -3.99 -27.23
CA LEU A 128 -8.99 -2.76 -26.62
C LEU A 128 -8.71 -1.70 -27.70
N THR A 129 -8.10 -2.12 -28.82
CA THR A 129 -7.87 -1.24 -29.98
C THR A 129 -9.18 -0.72 -30.56
N ALA A 130 -10.22 -1.55 -30.67
CA ALA A 130 -11.55 -1.14 -31.11
C ALA A 130 -12.23 -0.14 -30.15
N ALA A 131 -11.89 -0.19 -28.86
CA ALA A 131 -12.31 0.78 -27.85
C ALA A 131 -11.44 2.06 -27.83
N GLY A 132 -10.44 2.18 -28.72
CA GLY A 132 -9.53 3.32 -28.78
C GLY A 132 -8.37 3.25 -27.77
N ILE A 133 -8.20 2.11 -27.10
CA ILE A 133 -7.11 1.86 -26.15
C ILE A 133 -5.98 1.15 -26.89
N THR A 134 -5.05 1.94 -27.44
CA THR A 134 -3.93 1.45 -28.25
C THR A 134 -2.57 1.57 -27.58
N THR A 135 -2.51 2.13 -26.37
CA THR A 135 -1.26 2.37 -25.63
C THR A 135 -1.39 2.02 -24.15
N PHE A 136 -0.28 1.72 -23.49
CA PHE A 136 -0.20 1.50 -22.05
C PHE A 136 -0.72 2.72 -21.28
N ARG A 137 -0.46 3.93 -21.79
CA ARG A 137 -0.98 5.18 -21.19
C ARG A 137 -2.50 5.25 -21.28
N ALA A 138 -3.08 4.92 -22.43
CA ALA A 138 -4.53 4.90 -22.61
C ALA A 138 -5.17 3.85 -21.71
N LEU A 139 -4.57 2.66 -21.61
CA LEU A 139 -5.08 1.58 -20.76
C LEU A 139 -5.04 1.97 -19.28
N ARG A 140 -3.95 2.59 -18.80
CA ARG A 140 -3.83 3.06 -17.41
C ARG A 140 -4.82 4.19 -17.06
N ALA A 141 -5.23 4.97 -18.05
CA ALA A 141 -6.15 6.09 -17.89
C ALA A 141 -7.62 5.69 -18.05
N ALA A 142 -7.91 4.50 -18.60
CA ALA A 142 -9.25 3.99 -18.77
C ALA A 142 -9.83 3.49 -17.43
N ASP A 143 -11.15 3.54 -17.30
CA ASP A 143 -11.86 2.98 -16.16
C ASP A 143 -11.97 1.46 -16.26
N VAL A 144 -11.89 0.78 -15.11
CA VAL A 144 -11.96 -0.68 -15.01
C VAL A 144 -13.25 -1.22 -15.64
N VAL A 145 -14.37 -0.52 -15.41
CA VAL A 145 -15.69 -0.88 -15.95
C VAL A 145 -15.69 -0.82 -17.48
N ASP A 146 -15.19 0.27 -18.06
CA ASP A 146 -15.15 0.45 -19.51
C ASP A 146 -14.26 -0.59 -20.20
N VAL A 147 -13.13 -0.93 -19.57
CA VAL A 147 -12.22 -1.97 -20.05
C VAL A 147 -12.88 -3.35 -19.98
N ALA A 148 -13.57 -3.66 -18.88
CA ALA A 148 -14.28 -4.91 -18.70
C ALA A 148 -15.43 -5.07 -19.71
N GLU A 149 -16.21 -4.01 -19.96
CA GLU A 149 -17.28 -4.00 -20.96
C GLU A 149 -16.75 -4.15 -22.38
N ALA A 150 -15.67 -3.43 -22.73
CA ALA A 150 -15.06 -3.50 -24.06
C ALA A 150 -14.48 -4.89 -24.39
N THR A 151 -13.92 -5.57 -23.39
CA THR A 151 -13.21 -6.83 -23.59
C THR A 151 -14.04 -8.07 -23.22
N GLY A 152 -15.11 -7.90 -22.45
CA GLY A 152 -15.98 -8.96 -21.95
C GLY A 152 -15.34 -9.80 -20.83
N VAL A 153 -14.42 -9.22 -20.05
CA VAL A 153 -13.78 -9.88 -18.90
C VAL A 153 -14.38 -9.38 -17.57
N SER A 154 -14.03 -10.03 -16.47
CA SER A 154 -14.39 -9.55 -15.13
C SER A 154 -13.65 -8.26 -14.79
N GLU A 155 -14.28 -7.39 -14.01
CA GLU A 155 -13.67 -6.15 -13.52
C GLU A 155 -12.35 -6.40 -12.78
N GLU A 156 -12.25 -7.49 -12.02
CA GLU A 156 -11.02 -7.91 -11.34
C GLU A 156 -9.85 -8.09 -12.31
N ARG A 157 -10.11 -8.72 -13.45
CA ARG A 157 -9.09 -8.99 -14.47
C ARG A 157 -8.76 -7.75 -15.31
N ALA A 158 -9.75 -6.89 -15.54
CA ALA A 158 -9.50 -5.58 -16.15
C ALA A 158 -8.64 -4.68 -15.23
N ALA A 159 -8.88 -4.73 -13.91
CA ALA A 159 -8.07 -4.02 -12.93
C ALA A 159 -6.64 -4.55 -12.89
N GLU A 160 -6.45 -5.88 -12.92
CA GLU A 160 -5.13 -6.51 -13.03
C GLU A 160 -4.37 -6.04 -14.28
N TRP A 161 -5.03 -5.95 -15.44
CA TRP A 161 -4.41 -5.43 -16.66
C TRP A 161 -3.99 -3.96 -16.54
N ILE A 162 -4.81 -3.14 -15.90
CA ILE A 162 -4.50 -1.72 -15.65
C ILE A 162 -3.32 -1.59 -14.69
N ASP A 163 -3.28 -2.39 -13.62
CA ASP A 163 -2.16 -2.40 -12.68
C ASP A 163 -0.88 -2.95 -13.32
N ALA A 164 -0.98 -3.97 -14.18
CA ALA A 164 0.14 -4.52 -14.91
C ALA A 164 0.86 -3.47 -15.77
N THR A 165 0.15 -2.48 -16.32
CA THR A 165 0.79 -1.35 -17.05
C THR A 165 1.76 -0.53 -16.19
N ARG A 166 1.60 -0.55 -14.86
CA ARG A 166 2.45 0.18 -13.91
C ARG A 166 3.71 -0.61 -13.58
N THR A 167 3.62 -1.94 -13.62
CA THR A 167 4.69 -2.87 -13.25
C THR A 167 5.51 -3.32 -14.46
N ALA A 168 4.94 -3.39 -15.66
CA ALA A 168 5.54 -3.95 -16.89
C ALA A 168 6.83 -3.27 -17.38
N ARG A 169 7.35 -2.27 -16.67
CA ARG A 169 8.73 -1.79 -16.85
C ARG A 169 9.77 -2.72 -16.20
N GLY A 170 9.36 -3.71 -15.41
CA GLY A 170 10.22 -4.67 -14.74
C GLY A 170 9.71 -6.10 -14.89
N ASP A 171 10.61 -6.94 -15.40
CA ASP A 171 10.66 -8.39 -15.19
C ASP A 171 9.93 -9.32 -16.17
N ARG A 172 10.80 -10.09 -16.83
CA ARG A 172 10.59 -11.11 -17.86
C ARG A 172 10.54 -12.52 -17.25
N GLU A 173 10.10 -12.65 -16.00
CA GLU A 173 10.36 -13.88 -15.24
C GLU A 173 9.16 -14.25 -14.37
N THR A 174 8.14 -14.88 -14.97
CA THR A 174 7.39 -16.01 -14.38
C THR A 174 6.53 -16.66 -15.47
N ASP A 175 7.17 -17.36 -16.40
CA ASP A 175 6.55 -18.53 -17.04
C ASP A 175 6.75 -19.72 -16.07
N ASP A 176 5.85 -20.70 -16.08
CA ASP A 176 5.97 -22.06 -15.48
C ASP A 176 5.51 -22.41 -14.04
N ARG A 177 4.76 -21.60 -13.27
CA ARG A 177 4.28 -22.08 -11.93
C ARG A 177 2.84 -21.73 -11.50
N ALA A 178 1.85 -21.96 -12.36
CA ALA A 178 0.44 -21.94 -11.92
C ALA A 178 -0.45 -23.05 -12.51
N ALA A 179 0.11 -24.06 -13.21
CA ALA A 179 -0.68 -25.12 -13.82
C ALA A 179 -0.77 -26.43 -13.00
N SER A 180 -0.25 -26.51 -11.77
CA SER A 180 -0.20 -27.77 -11.01
C SER A 180 -1.14 -27.90 -9.81
N GLU A 181 -1.96 -26.90 -9.47
CA GLU A 181 -2.77 -26.97 -8.23
C GLU A 181 -4.26 -27.28 -8.45
N GLU A 182 -4.73 -27.35 -9.70
CA GLU A 182 -6.13 -27.72 -10.01
C GLU A 182 -6.33 -29.24 -10.21
N SER A 183 -5.26 -30.04 -10.25
CA SER A 183 -5.32 -31.48 -10.52
C SER A 183 -5.12 -32.36 -9.27
N GLU A 184 -5.58 -31.94 -8.09
CA GLU A 184 -5.55 -32.82 -6.88
C GLU A 184 -6.85 -32.83 -6.05
N ARG A 185 -7.98 -32.30 -6.56
CA ARG A 185 -9.25 -32.27 -5.78
C ARG A 185 -10.43 -33.03 -6.37
N THR A 186 -10.24 -33.84 -7.41
CA THR A 186 -11.34 -34.64 -8.00
C THR A 186 -10.95 -36.09 -8.26
N SER A 187 -10.43 -36.82 -7.26
CA SER A 187 -10.37 -38.31 -7.30
C SER A 187 -10.02 -38.86 -5.92
N THR A 188 -10.93 -38.74 -4.95
CA THR A 188 -10.95 -39.67 -3.80
C THR A 188 -12.39 -39.82 -3.35
N GLU A 189 -13.19 -40.45 -4.21
CA GLU A 189 -14.39 -41.15 -3.77
C GLU A 189 -14.46 -42.45 -4.57
N GLU A 190 -14.59 -43.56 -3.83
CA GLU A 190 -15.03 -44.90 -4.27
C GLU A 190 -13.97 -45.93 -4.74
N SER A 191 -13.61 -46.85 -3.82
CA SER A 191 -13.45 -48.32 -3.97
C SER A 191 -12.71 -48.85 -2.72
N ASP A 192 -13.37 -49.35 -1.67
CA ASP A 192 -13.83 -50.74 -1.50
C ASP A 192 -12.72 -51.78 -1.76
N ASP A 193 -12.09 -52.33 -0.71
CA ASP A 193 -11.77 -53.77 -0.57
C ASP A 193 -11.15 -54.12 0.81
N GLU A 194 -11.91 -54.89 1.59
CA GLU A 194 -11.48 -56.10 2.33
C GLU A 194 -10.33 -56.04 3.38
N GLU A 195 -10.67 -55.91 4.67
CA GLU A 195 -9.88 -56.55 5.73
C GLU A 195 -10.79 -57.26 6.74
N ARG A 196 -11.01 -58.56 6.50
CA ARG A 196 -11.68 -59.51 7.39
C ARG A 196 -10.66 -60.55 7.84
N GLN A 197 -10.53 -60.69 9.17
CA GLN A 197 -9.95 -61.83 9.94
C GLN A 197 -8.40 -61.87 9.98
N GLU A 198 -7.67 -62.22 11.05
CA GLU A 198 -7.83 -62.82 12.39
C GLU A 198 -6.69 -62.19 13.25
N GLU A 199 -6.77 -62.03 14.57
CA GLU A 199 -6.41 -63.09 15.50
C GLU A 199 -6.99 -62.85 16.90
N ALA A 200 -7.45 -63.95 17.45
CA ALA A 200 -8.01 -64.14 18.76
C ALA A 200 -6.92 -64.19 19.84
N THR A 201 -7.29 -63.69 21.02
CA THR A 201 -6.92 -64.16 22.36
C THR A 201 -5.90 -65.33 22.46
N SER A 202 -4.76 -65.07 23.10
CA SER A 202 -4.14 -65.92 24.13
C SER A 202 -3.18 -65.14 25.00
#